data_AF-A0A5J4Q6U2-F1
#
_entry.id   AF-A0A5J4Q6U2-F1
#
_cell.length_a   1.000
_cell.length_b   1.000
_cell.length_c   1.000
_cell.angle_alpha   90.00
_cell.angle_beta   90.00
_cell.angle_gamma   90.00
#
_symmetry.space_group_name_H-M   'P 1'
#
loop_
_entity.id
_entity.type
_entity.pdbx_description
1 polymer ?
#
loop_
_entity_poly.entity_id
_entity_poly.type
_entity_poly.pdbx_seq_one_letter_code
_entity_poly.pdbx_strand_id
1 'polypeptide(L)'
;QKLIDREYTMDESGNPISKEIRFESTAMRLLMEWQHENTDLCNQELDEQLRGIYSKLEIYAIRFCLILQIIRWTCDESSLDFIDETSVRGAIELIAYFRKTAQRVQEIIHESYSLEGMPTDNIKLYRALPDDFETAEGIEVASTFGMSPDSFKRFLKDNREKLFENYKHGKYRKITSL
;
A
#
# COMPACT_ATOMS: atom_id res chain seq x y z
N GLN A 1 -12.40 -33.02 -7.47
CA GLN A 1 -12.17 -31.64 -6.95
C GLN A 1 -13.44 -30.83 -7.20
N LYS A 2 -14.19 -30.41 -6.16
CA LYS A 2 -15.57 -29.86 -6.28
C LYS A 2 -15.80 -28.80 -7.37
N LEU A 3 -14.82 -27.92 -7.61
CA LEU A 3 -14.87 -26.91 -8.68
C LEU A 3 -14.62 -27.50 -10.09
N ILE A 4 -13.66 -28.42 -10.22
CA ILE A 4 -13.28 -29.04 -11.50
C ILE A 4 -14.34 -30.05 -11.95
N ASP A 5 -15.01 -30.69 -11.00
CA ASP A 5 -16.07 -31.67 -11.26
C ASP A 5 -17.41 -30.97 -11.59
N ARG A 6 -17.45 -29.63 -11.61
CA ARG A 6 -18.67 -28.85 -11.85
C ARG A 6 -19.03 -28.89 -13.33
N GLU A 7 -20.26 -29.32 -13.62
CA GLU A 7 -20.82 -29.24 -14.95
C GLU A 7 -20.96 -27.78 -15.40
N TYR A 8 -20.65 -27.53 -16.67
CA TYR A 8 -20.87 -26.25 -17.34
C TYR A 8 -21.72 -26.47 -18.58
N THR A 9 -22.48 -25.45 -18.97
CA THR A 9 -23.31 -25.49 -20.18
C THR A 9 -22.59 -24.79 -21.33
N MET A 10 -22.89 -25.21 -22.55
CA MET A 10 -22.40 -24.58 -23.77
C MET A 10 -23.55 -23.93 -24.54
N ASP A 11 -23.24 -22.87 -25.27
CA ASP A 11 -24.16 -22.25 -26.23
C ASP A 11 -24.25 -23.08 -27.54
N GLU A 12 -25.08 -22.63 -28.48
CA GLU A 12 -25.28 -23.29 -29.78
C GLU A 12 -24.00 -23.37 -30.63
N SER A 13 -22.99 -22.54 -30.33
CA SER A 13 -21.69 -22.52 -31.01
C SER A 13 -20.62 -23.35 -30.28
N GLY A 14 -20.98 -24.01 -29.17
CA GLY A 14 -20.06 -24.81 -28.36
C GLY A 14 -19.22 -23.99 -27.37
N ASN A 15 -19.54 -22.71 -27.14
CA ASN A 15 -18.82 -21.89 -26.17
C ASN A 15 -19.41 -22.04 -24.76
N PRO A 16 -18.60 -22.09 -23.69
CA PRO A 16 -19.10 -22.13 -22.33
C PRO A 16 -19.96 -20.91 -21.97
N ILE A 17 -21.12 -21.16 -21.34
CA ILE A 17 -22.01 -20.11 -20.83
C ILE A 17 -21.57 -19.73 -19.41
N SER A 18 -21.36 -18.44 -19.18
CA SER A 18 -21.01 -17.93 -17.85
C SER A 18 -22.19 -18.07 -16.88
N LYS A 19 -21.93 -18.61 -15.68
CA LYS A 19 -22.91 -18.60 -14.59
C LYS A 19 -22.70 -17.36 -13.71
N GLU A 20 -23.69 -16.48 -13.70
CA GLU A 20 -23.70 -15.30 -12.84
C GLU A 20 -23.91 -15.71 -11.37
N ILE A 21 -23.10 -15.15 -10.47
CA ILE A 21 -23.27 -15.25 -9.02
C ILE A 21 -23.44 -13.84 -8.49
N ARG A 22 -24.56 -13.59 -7.82
CA ARG A 22 -24.91 -12.27 -7.29
C ARG A 22 -24.42 -12.10 -5.86
N PHE A 23 -24.30 -10.86 -5.41
CA PHE A 23 -24.08 -10.56 -4.01
C PHE A 23 -25.38 -10.70 -3.22
N GLU A 24 -25.26 -11.18 -1.98
CA GLU A 24 -26.31 -10.97 -0.99
C GLU A 24 -26.49 -9.46 -0.73
N SER A 25 -27.71 -9.03 -0.37
CA SER A 25 -28.02 -7.61 -0.22
C SER A 25 -27.15 -6.91 0.84
N THR A 26 -26.80 -7.60 1.92
CA THR A 26 -25.95 -7.04 2.97
C THR A 26 -24.47 -7.04 2.55
N ALA A 27 -24.01 -8.10 1.89
CA ALA A 27 -22.68 -8.18 1.30
C ALA A 27 -22.43 -7.09 0.25
N MET A 28 -23.43 -6.81 -0.60
CA MET A 28 -23.38 -5.73 -1.58
C MET A 28 -23.26 -4.37 -0.89
N ARG A 29 -24.03 -4.13 0.17
CA ARG A 29 -23.97 -2.87 0.93
C ARG A 29 -22.57 -2.65 1.52
N LEU A 30 -22.00 -3.68 2.13
CA LEU A 30 -20.65 -3.62 2.68
C LEU A 30 -19.61 -3.29 1.60
N LEU A 31 -19.72 -3.91 0.41
CA LEU A 31 -18.83 -3.60 -0.70
C LEU A 31 -18.98 -2.14 -1.17
N MET A 32 -20.20 -1.64 -1.28
CA MET A 32 -20.47 -0.25 -1.69
C MET A 32 -19.95 0.77 -0.66
N GLU A 33 -20.10 0.50 0.63
CA GLU A 33 -19.54 1.31 1.71
C GLU A 33 -18.01 1.39 1.56
N TRP A 34 -17.35 0.25 1.39
CA TRP A 34 -15.91 0.21 1.16
C TRP A 34 -15.48 0.92 -0.13
N GLN A 35 -16.24 0.82 -1.22
CA GLN A 35 -15.94 1.52 -2.48
C GLN A 35 -16.02 3.05 -2.32
N HIS A 36 -16.97 3.53 -1.51
CA HIS A 36 -17.06 4.94 -1.17
C HIS A 36 -15.82 5.41 -0.41
N GLU A 37 -15.41 4.67 0.63
CA GLU A 37 -14.19 4.95 1.37
C GLU A 37 -12.94 4.93 0.47
N ASN A 38 -12.84 3.96 -0.44
CA ASN A 38 -11.74 3.87 -1.40
C ASN A 38 -11.70 5.07 -2.36
N THR A 39 -12.87 5.57 -2.78
CA THR A 39 -12.98 6.77 -3.61
C THR A 39 -12.43 7.99 -2.88
N ASP A 40 -12.79 8.16 -1.62
CA ASP A 40 -12.29 9.25 -0.79
C ASP A 40 -10.77 9.16 -0.61
N LEU A 41 -10.23 7.96 -0.38
CA LEU A 41 -8.79 7.72 -0.32
C LEU A 41 -8.10 8.08 -1.64
N CYS A 42 -8.66 7.70 -2.79
CA CYS A 42 -8.10 8.06 -4.10
C CYS A 42 -8.06 9.58 -4.30
N ASN A 43 -9.10 10.30 -3.86
CA ASN A 43 -9.19 11.75 -4.00
C ASN A 43 -8.21 12.50 -3.08
N GLN A 44 -7.89 11.93 -1.92
CA GLN A 44 -6.95 12.51 -0.95
C GLN A 44 -5.49 12.16 -1.25
N GLU A 45 -5.24 11.05 -1.95
CA GLU A 45 -3.88 10.57 -2.25
C GLU A 45 -3.15 11.51 -3.21
N LEU A 46 -1.97 11.98 -2.82
CA LEU A 46 -1.17 12.94 -3.59
C LEU A 46 -0.23 12.22 -4.58
N ASP A 47 0.24 11.02 -4.23
CA ASP A 47 1.06 10.20 -5.11
C ASP A 47 0.21 9.61 -6.25
N GLU A 48 0.48 10.03 -7.49
CA GLU A 48 -0.25 9.59 -8.69
C GLU A 48 -0.16 8.07 -8.90
N GLN A 49 0.97 7.45 -8.53
CA GLN A 49 1.17 6.02 -8.66
C GLN A 49 0.33 5.26 -7.63
N LEU A 50 0.30 5.71 -6.37
CA LEU A 50 -0.56 5.14 -5.34
C LEU A 50 -2.04 5.31 -5.69
N ARG A 51 -2.44 6.49 -6.18
CA ARG A 51 -3.80 6.73 -6.66
C ARG A 51 -4.20 5.74 -7.75
N GLY A 52 -3.32 5.53 -8.74
CA GLY A 52 -3.53 4.55 -9.80
C GLY A 52 -3.63 3.10 -9.29
N ILE A 53 -2.92 2.75 -8.21
CA ILE A 53 -3.06 1.45 -7.55
C ILE A 53 -4.40 1.33 -6.84
N TYR A 54 -4.83 2.35 -6.08
CA TYR A 54 -6.10 2.31 -5.35
C TYR A 54 -7.31 2.16 -6.28
N SER A 55 -7.30 2.83 -7.44
CA SER A 55 -8.34 2.66 -8.46
C SER A 55 -8.38 1.23 -9.02
N LYS A 56 -7.23 0.56 -9.17
CA LYS A 56 -7.17 -0.84 -9.61
C LYS A 56 -7.65 -1.81 -8.52
N LEU A 57 -7.34 -1.52 -7.25
CA LEU A 57 -7.77 -2.33 -6.12
C LEU A 57 -9.30 -2.40 -6.04
N GLU A 58 -10.01 -1.35 -6.42
CA GLU A 58 -11.48 -1.36 -6.50
C GLU A 58 -12.01 -2.42 -7.48
N ILE A 59 -11.41 -2.50 -8.67
CA ILE A 59 -11.76 -3.52 -9.68
C ILE A 59 -11.43 -4.92 -9.16
N TYR A 60 -10.33 -5.06 -8.42
CA TYR A 60 -9.92 -6.33 -7.84
C TYR A 60 -10.80 -6.76 -6.66
N ALA A 61 -11.44 -5.82 -5.96
CA ALA A 61 -12.34 -6.13 -4.85
C ALA A 61 -13.42 -7.13 -5.24
N ILE A 62 -14.17 -6.83 -6.30
CA ILE A 62 -15.25 -7.68 -6.80
C ILE A 62 -14.72 -9.07 -7.19
N ARG A 63 -13.53 -9.12 -7.81
CA ARG A 63 -12.89 -10.38 -8.21
C ARG A 63 -12.48 -11.21 -6.99
N PHE A 64 -11.90 -10.59 -5.98
CA PHE A 64 -11.52 -11.27 -4.74
C PHE A 64 -12.75 -11.77 -3.98
N CYS A 65 -13.84 -11.00 -3.94
CA CYS A 65 -15.10 -11.46 -3.35
C CYS A 65 -15.58 -12.77 -3.99
N LEU A 66 -15.58 -12.85 -5.33
CA LEU A 66 -15.96 -14.07 -6.06
C LEU A 66 -14.99 -15.23 -5.82
N ILE A 67 -13.68 -14.96 -5.90
CA ILE A 67 -12.64 -15.98 -5.70
C ILE A 67 -12.74 -16.56 -4.29
N LEU A 68 -12.87 -15.72 -3.27
CA LEU A 68 -13.01 -16.17 -1.88
C LEU A 68 -14.30 -16.94 -1.64
N GLN A 69 -15.43 -16.53 -2.25
CA GLN A 69 -16.67 -17.30 -2.19
C GLN A 69 -16.49 -18.70 -2.78
N ILE A 70 -15.81 -18.80 -3.94
CA ILE A 70 -15.54 -20.09 -4.58
C ILE A 70 -14.63 -20.95 -3.70
N ILE A 71 -13.56 -20.39 -3.14
CA ILE A 71 -12.64 -21.12 -2.25
C ILE A 71 -13.40 -21.67 -1.03
N ARG A 72 -14.17 -20.82 -0.35
CA ARG A 72 -14.97 -21.23 0.81
C ARG A 72 -16.00 -22.30 0.46
N TRP A 73 -16.68 -22.16 -0.69
CA TRP A 73 -17.59 -23.19 -1.18
C TRP A 73 -16.90 -24.52 -1.48
N THR A 74 -15.67 -24.48 -2.04
CA THR A 74 -14.88 -25.71 -2.28
C THR A 74 -14.44 -26.40 -0.99
N CYS A 75 -14.34 -25.66 0.11
CA CYS A 75 -14.01 -26.15 1.45
C CYS A 75 -15.25 -26.43 2.33
N ASP A 76 -16.45 -26.39 1.76
CA ASP A 76 -17.73 -26.59 2.47
C ASP A 76 -18.03 -25.55 3.58
N GLU A 77 -17.44 -24.36 3.47
CA GLU A 77 -17.63 -23.24 4.42
C GLU A 77 -18.73 -22.26 3.98
N SER A 78 -19.27 -22.42 2.77
CA SER A 78 -20.36 -21.58 2.23
C SER A 78 -21.10 -22.26 1.07
N SER A 79 -22.24 -21.69 0.65
CA SER A 79 -22.88 -22.02 -0.62
C SER A 79 -22.29 -21.20 -1.78
N LEU A 80 -22.69 -21.50 -3.01
CA LEU A 80 -22.29 -20.76 -4.21
C LEU A 80 -23.48 -20.09 -4.91
N ASP A 81 -24.57 -19.88 -4.16
CA ASP A 81 -25.78 -19.22 -4.68
C ASP A 81 -25.58 -17.70 -4.72
N PHE A 82 -24.90 -17.18 -3.69
CA PHE A 82 -24.57 -15.77 -3.54
C PHE A 82 -23.15 -15.58 -3.01
N ILE A 83 -22.59 -14.40 -3.25
CA ILE A 83 -21.42 -13.91 -2.52
C ILE A 83 -21.92 -13.32 -1.20
N ASP A 84 -21.49 -13.93 -0.10
CA ASP A 84 -21.89 -13.55 1.26
C ASP A 84 -20.95 -12.49 1.87
N GLU A 85 -21.35 -11.95 3.02
CA GLU A 85 -20.56 -10.93 3.74
C GLU A 85 -19.17 -11.41 4.15
N THR A 86 -19.00 -12.69 4.48
CA THR A 86 -17.71 -13.21 4.96
C THR A 86 -16.68 -13.17 3.82
N SER A 87 -17.08 -13.51 2.60
CA SER A 87 -16.22 -13.39 1.42
C SER A 87 -15.89 -11.93 1.08
N VAL A 88 -16.84 -11.01 1.24
CA VAL A 88 -16.60 -9.57 1.03
C VAL A 88 -15.64 -9.01 2.09
N ARG A 89 -15.81 -9.34 3.36
CA ARG A 89 -14.88 -8.92 4.44
C ARG A 89 -13.46 -9.41 4.18
N GLY A 90 -13.30 -10.69 3.83
CA GLY A 90 -11.99 -11.25 3.49
C GLY A 90 -11.35 -10.57 2.28
N ALA A 91 -12.15 -10.20 1.27
CA ALA A 91 -11.65 -9.46 0.11
C ALA A 91 -11.17 -8.06 0.49
N ILE A 92 -11.92 -7.34 1.33
CA ILE A 92 -11.54 -6.03 1.85
C ILE A 92 -10.24 -6.09 2.64
N GLU A 93 -10.06 -7.10 3.51
CA GLU A 93 -8.83 -7.31 4.26
C GLU A 93 -7.63 -7.60 3.33
N LEU A 94 -7.82 -8.45 2.32
CA LEU A 94 -6.78 -8.75 1.33
C LEU A 94 -6.36 -7.49 0.55
N ILE A 95 -7.32 -6.64 0.20
CA ILE A 95 -7.05 -5.36 -0.45
C ILE A 95 -6.29 -4.43 0.48
N ALA A 96 -6.68 -4.34 1.76
CA ALA A 96 -5.98 -3.52 2.73
C ALA A 96 -4.52 -3.96 2.88
N TYR A 97 -4.24 -5.26 2.83
CA TYR A 97 -2.88 -5.79 2.79
C TYR A 97 -2.10 -5.33 1.54
N PHE A 98 -2.69 -5.47 0.35
CA PHE A 98 -2.03 -5.03 -0.89
C PHE A 98 -1.82 -3.52 -0.93
N ARG A 99 -2.77 -2.73 -0.41
CA ARG A 99 -2.65 -1.28 -0.29
C ARG A 99 -1.44 -0.90 0.57
N LYS A 100 -1.33 -1.47 1.78
CA LYS A 100 -0.18 -1.25 2.67
C LYS A 100 1.14 -1.66 2.04
N THR A 101 1.13 -2.77 1.29
CA THR A 101 2.32 -3.24 0.58
C THR A 101 2.73 -2.27 -0.53
N ALA A 102 1.77 -1.74 -1.30
CA ALA A 102 2.03 -0.75 -2.34
C ALA A 102 2.60 0.57 -1.75
N GLN A 103 2.00 1.06 -0.66
CA GLN A 103 2.51 2.21 0.08
C GLN A 103 3.97 1.98 0.50
N ARG A 104 4.25 0.82 1.11
CA ARG A 104 5.61 0.47 1.54
C ARG A 104 6.61 0.40 0.39
N VAL A 105 6.20 -0.15 -0.75
CA VAL A 105 7.05 -0.21 -1.95
C VAL A 105 7.33 1.20 -2.46
N GLN A 106 6.33 2.09 -2.50
CA GLN A 106 6.54 3.48 -2.92
C GLN A 106 7.46 4.24 -1.98
N GLU A 107 7.29 4.11 -0.67
CA GLU A 107 8.22 4.68 0.31
C GLU A 107 9.68 4.26 0.04
N ILE A 108 9.92 2.96 -0.21
CA ILE A 108 11.26 2.43 -0.49
C ILE A 108 11.82 3.00 -1.80
N ILE A 109 10.98 3.13 -2.84
CA ILE A 109 11.37 3.69 -4.13
C ILE A 109 11.73 5.16 -3.97
N HIS A 110 10.89 5.96 -3.31
CA HIS A 110 11.13 7.38 -3.04
C HIS A 110 12.39 7.61 -2.19
N GLU A 111 12.61 6.80 -1.15
CA GLU A 111 13.86 6.84 -0.37
C GLU A 111 15.07 6.55 -1.28
N SER A 112 14.98 5.49 -2.10
CA SER A 112 16.07 5.08 -2.99
C SER A 112 16.46 6.18 -3.98
N TYR A 113 15.48 6.85 -4.59
CA TYR A 113 15.73 7.99 -5.48
C TYR A 113 16.30 9.20 -4.72
N SER A 114 15.79 9.48 -3.53
CA SER A 114 16.26 10.61 -2.71
C SER A 114 17.72 10.43 -2.27
N LEU A 115 18.13 9.18 -2.04
CA LEU A 115 19.49 8.81 -1.64
C LEU A 115 20.40 8.47 -2.83
N GLU A 116 19.90 8.51 -4.06
CA GLU A 116 20.69 8.19 -5.25
C GLU A 116 21.89 9.14 -5.40
N GLY A 117 23.06 8.56 -5.69
CA GLY A 117 24.32 9.29 -5.83
C GLY A 117 24.97 9.74 -4.50
N MET A 118 24.35 9.45 -3.34
CA MET A 118 24.92 9.79 -2.04
C MET A 118 26.02 8.79 -1.62
N PRO A 119 27.14 9.25 -1.01
CA PRO A 119 28.13 8.35 -0.44
C PRO A 119 27.54 7.39 0.60
N THR A 120 28.02 6.15 0.64
CA THR A 120 27.49 5.09 1.52
C THR A 120 27.47 5.48 3.00
N ASP A 121 28.48 6.21 3.48
CA ASP A 121 28.53 6.65 4.89
C ASP A 121 27.49 7.71 5.21
N ASN A 122 27.19 8.61 4.26
CA ASN A 122 26.11 9.59 4.40
C ASN A 122 24.74 8.92 4.38
N ILE A 123 24.55 7.85 3.60
CA ILE A 123 23.33 7.04 3.61
C ILE A 123 23.13 6.37 4.98
N LYS A 124 24.18 5.76 5.53
CA LYS A 124 24.14 5.14 6.87
C LYS A 124 23.81 6.18 7.95
N LEU A 125 24.44 7.35 7.87
CA LEU A 125 24.15 8.46 8.77
C LEU A 125 22.68 8.90 8.67
N TYR A 126 22.17 9.14 7.46
CA TYR A 126 20.77 9.51 7.23
C TYR A 126 19.80 8.50 7.87
N ARG A 127 20.06 7.20 7.69
CA ARG A 127 19.23 6.13 8.27
C ARG A 127 19.31 6.07 9.79
N ALA A 128 20.46 6.40 10.38
CA ALA A 128 20.67 6.38 11.83
C ALA A 128 20.10 7.61 12.56
N LEU A 129 19.90 8.72 11.86
CA LEU A 129 19.27 9.90 12.46
C LEU A 129 17.82 9.60 12.87
N PRO A 130 17.30 10.18 13.95
CA PRO A 130 15.87 10.16 14.24
C PRO A 130 15.07 10.88 13.15
N ASP A 131 13.77 10.58 13.05
CA ASP A 131 12.91 11.29 12.09
C ASP A 131 12.72 12.76 12.47
N ASP A 132 12.72 13.09 13.76
CA ASP A 132 12.69 14.45 14.29
C ASP A 132 13.83 14.58 15.32
N PHE A 133 14.73 15.55 15.14
CA PHE A 133 15.95 15.68 15.95
C PHE A 133 16.42 17.13 16.09
N GLU A 134 17.12 17.41 17.18
CA GLU A 134 17.87 18.65 17.37
C GLU A 134 19.27 18.56 16.77
N THR A 135 19.86 19.70 16.41
CA THR A 135 21.21 19.74 15.82
C THR A 135 22.26 19.09 16.74
N ALA A 136 22.10 19.22 18.05
CA ALA A 136 22.98 18.57 19.02
C ALA A 136 22.90 17.04 18.95
N GLU A 137 21.68 16.48 18.95
CA GLU A 137 21.45 15.03 18.83
C GLU A 137 21.99 14.49 17.50
N GLY A 138 21.75 15.22 16.41
CA GLY A 138 22.28 14.85 15.10
C GLY A 138 23.81 14.84 15.04
N ILE A 139 24.48 15.77 15.74
CA ILE A 139 25.95 15.80 15.85
C ILE A 139 26.45 14.57 16.63
N GLU A 140 25.75 14.17 17.71
CA GLU A 140 26.12 12.98 18.48
C GLU A 140 26.05 11.73 17.59
N VAL A 141 24.96 11.56 16.83
CA VAL A 141 24.83 10.46 15.86
C VAL A 141 25.95 10.55 14.80
N ALA A 142 26.18 11.72 14.20
CA ALA A 142 27.19 11.93 13.17
C ALA A 142 28.61 11.59 13.64
N SER A 143 28.92 11.83 14.92
CA SER A 143 30.21 11.49 15.52
C SER A 143 30.50 9.98 15.50
N THR A 144 29.46 9.14 15.64
CA THR A 144 29.59 7.67 15.56
C THR A 144 29.97 7.18 14.16
N PHE A 145 29.74 8.01 13.14
CA PHE A 145 30.15 7.79 11.75
C PHE A 145 31.42 8.57 11.36
N GLY A 146 32.13 9.16 12.34
CA GLY A 146 33.37 9.91 12.10
C GLY A 146 33.17 11.27 11.43
N MET A 147 31.95 11.81 11.40
CA MET A 147 31.65 13.10 10.78
C MET A 147 31.77 14.24 11.81
N SER A 148 32.54 15.29 11.46
CA SER A 148 32.70 16.46 12.33
C SER A 148 31.41 17.29 12.44
N PRO A 149 31.23 18.08 13.51
CA PRO A 149 30.06 18.94 13.66
C PRO A 149 29.83 19.91 12.49
N ASP A 150 30.90 20.48 11.93
CA ASP A 150 30.81 21.41 10.80
C ASP A 150 30.47 20.68 9.48
N SER A 151 31.05 19.50 9.28
CA SER A 151 30.68 18.61 8.17
C SER A 151 29.22 18.21 8.24
N PHE A 152 28.70 17.90 9.44
CA PHE A 152 27.31 17.55 9.64
C PHE A 152 26.35 18.71 9.38
N LYS A 153 26.66 19.91 9.89
CA LYS A 153 25.88 21.12 9.57
C LYS A 153 25.85 21.40 8.08
N ARG A 154 26.98 21.17 7.38
CA ARG A 154 27.04 21.27 5.92
C ARG A 154 26.19 20.20 5.23
N PHE A 155 26.24 18.95 5.70
CA PHE A 155 25.40 17.87 5.20
C PHE A 155 23.89 18.18 5.32
N LEU A 156 23.45 18.73 6.46
CA LEU A 156 22.08 19.19 6.66
C LEU A 156 21.70 20.33 5.71
N LYS A 157 22.62 21.28 5.48
CA LYS A 157 22.40 22.41 4.57
C LYS A 157 22.34 21.97 3.11
N ASP A 158 23.24 21.10 2.68
CA ASP A 158 23.35 20.62 1.30
C ASP A 158 22.18 19.70 0.91
N ASN A 159 21.53 19.07 1.90
CA ASN A 159 20.35 18.21 1.70
C ASN A 159 19.06 18.82 2.29
N ARG A 160 19.05 20.13 2.52
CA ARG A 160 17.85 20.86 2.94
C ARG A 160 16.78 20.76 1.84
N GLU A 161 15.53 20.60 2.23
CA GLU A 161 14.37 20.43 1.33
C GLU A 161 14.38 19.15 0.46
N LYS A 162 15.51 18.47 0.33
CA LYS A 162 15.62 17.14 -0.30
C LYS A 162 15.41 16.01 0.70
N LEU A 163 16.15 16.03 1.82
CA LEU A 163 16.12 14.98 2.84
C LEU A 163 15.69 15.50 4.20
N PHE A 164 15.84 16.81 4.45
CA PHE A 164 15.55 17.41 5.75
C PHE A 164 14.75 18.71 5.62
N GLU A 165 13.73 18.83 6.46
CA GLU A 165 13.00 20.07 6.72
C GLU A 165 13.56 20.72 7.99
N ASN A 166 13.96 22.00 7.91
CA ASN A 166 14.27 22.79 9.10
C ASN A 166 13.01 23.58 9.51
N TYR A 167 12.17 22.97 10.34
CA TYR A 167 10.88 23.57 10.73
C TYR A 167 11.02 24.57 11.88
N LYS A 168 12.14 24.54 12.62
CA LYS A 168 12.48 25.50 13.68
C LYS A 168 14.00 25.61 13.80
N HIS A 169 14.48 26.76 14.29
CA HIS A 169 15.92 26.97 14.50
C HIS A 169 16.54 25.82 15.31
N GLY A 170 17.53 25.15 14.70
CA GLY A 170 18.22 24.01 15.28
C GLY A 170 17.45 22.69 15.31
N LYS A 171 16.20 22.64 14.84
CA LYS A 171 15.38 21.42 14.78
C LYS A 171 15.13 21.01 13.33
N TYR A 172 15.29 19.72 13.07
CA TYR A 172 15.16 19.14 11.74
C TYR A 172 14.22 17.94 11.78
N ARG A 173 13.51 17.72 10.69
CA ARG A 173 12.75 16.50 10.44
C ARG A 173 13.16 15.89 9.12
N LYS A 174 13.21 14.56 9.01
CA LYS A 174 13.40 13.90 7.73
C LYS A 174 12.18 14.13 6.83
N ILE A 175 12.44 14.43 5.57
CA ILE A 175 11.41 14.47 4.55
C ILE A 175 11.20 13.02 4.12
N THR A 176 10.15 12.41 4.66
CA THR A 176 9.60 11.17 4.10
C THR A 176 8.61 11.65 3.05
N SER A 177 8.90 11.42 1.77
CA SER A 177 7.94 11.65 0.69
C SER A 177 6.63 10.95 1.10
N LEU A 178 5.56 11.72 1.26
CA LEU A 178 4.20 11.18 1.29
C LEU A 178 3.79 10.86 -0.14
#